data_AF-A0A6P5XG28-F1
#
_entry.id   AF-A0A6P5XG28-F1
#
_cell.length_a   1.000
_cell.length_b   1.000
_cell.length_c   1.000
_cell.angle_alpha   90.00
_cell.angle_beta   90.00
_cell.angle_gamma   90.00
#
_symmetry.space_group_name_H-M   'P 1'
#
loop_
_entity.id
_entity.type
_entity.pdbx_description
1 polymer ?
#
loop_
_entity_poly.entity_id
_entity_poly.type
_entity_poly.pdbx_seq_one_letter_code
_entity_poly.pdbx_strand_id
1 'polypeptide(L)'
;MYTSFNRLGKNADEADAEEIIDMASNASFADQQKLVQENIHYQIKSFCTAMDKILLPDTNEPQESQSHATPSRSGLNFAVGGNGPTIDRPDVPERRPLKRTELSQRLKDSIGYTLDVKPSQIPHNEAGQGLYLNGEANIGAVIAMYPGVIYSSAYYRYIPGYPRVDAQNTYLITRYDGTVINAQPWGYGAEGRELWDGSIMRDMKPNTEITEKGSDWFWKMLGKPLQNSRMGSSGEILERRNPLALAHFVNHPAKEMVPNVMVCPYDFPLTEKDMRAYIPNISFGSAEQVNVRRFGSFWFRWGSRNSGSDIPVLKTIVLVATTALCDEEVLLNYRLSNSERRPSWYTPVDEEKEMELNQGS
;
A
#
# COMPACT_ATOMS: atom_id res chain seq x y z
N MET A 1 -15.08 5.73 -21.84
CA MET A 1 -15.04 6.83 -20.84
C MET A 1 -15.83 6.37 -19.60
N TYR A 2 -15.30 5.41 -18.82
CA TYR A 2 -15.88 4.88 -17.55
C TYR A 2 -15.67 5.85 -16.37
N THR A 3 -15.77 7.14 -16.64
CA THR A 3 -16.21 8.11 -15.63
C THR A 3 -17.71 7.94 -15.32
N SER A 4 -18.37 6.97 -15.97
CA SER A 4 -19.81 6.90 -16.09
C SER A 4 -20.54 6.21 -14.94
N PHE A 5 -19.92 5.29 -14.19
CA PHE A 5 -20.55 4.79 -12.95
C PHE A 5 -20.73 5.93 -11.93
N ASN A 6 -19.80 6.91 -11.93
CA ASN A 6 -19.93 8.15 -11.16
C ASN A 6 -20.73 9.25 -11.89
N ARG A 7 -21.09 9.08 -13.18
CA ARG A 7 -22.09 9.93 -13.85
C ARG A 7 -23.49 9.53 -13.49
N LEU A 8 -23.72 8.27 -13.13
CA LEU A 8 -24.97 7.83 -12.54
C LEU A 8 -25.05 8.40 -11.10
N GLY A 9 -25.28 9.71 -10.97
CA GLY A 9 -25.68 10.30 -9.70
C GLY A 9 -26.99 9.68 -9.22
N LYS A 10 -27.50 10.10 -8.06
CA LYS A 10 -28.81 9.64 -7.54
C LYS A 10 -30.01 9.85 -8.50
N ASN A 11 -29.81 10.52 -9.63
CA ASN A 11 -30.82 10.93 -10.60
C ASN A 11 -30.63 10.29 -12.00
N ALA A 12 -29.81 9.24 -12.11
CA ALA A 12 -29.55 8.61 -13.39
C ALA A 12 -30.73 7.74 -13.83
N ASP A 13 -31.04 7.75 -15.13
CA ASP A 13 -32.11 6.94 -15.69
C ASP A 13 -31.62 5.63 -16.31
N GLU A 14 -32.56 4.78 -16.71
CA GLU A 14 -32.26 3.47 -17.30
C GLU A 14 -31.51 3.58 -18.64
N ALA A 15 -31.74 4.66 -19.40
CA ALA A 15 -31.06 4.91 -20.66
C ALA A 15 -29.58 5.27 -20.46
N ASP A 16 -29.27 6.04 -19.41
CA ASP A 16 -27.88 6.31 -19.02
C ASP A 16 -27.13 5.00 -18.70
N ALA A 17 -27.78 4.06 -18.01
CA ALA A 17 -27.18 2.77 -17.68
C ALA A 17 -26.96 1.89 -18.92
N GLU A 18 -27.92 1.86 -19.85
CA GLU A 18 -27.80 1.13 -21.11
C GLU A 18 -26.67 1.68 -22.00
N GLU A 19 -26.54 3.01 -22.12
CA GLU A 19 -25.43 3.63 -22.87
C GLU A 19 -24.07 3.21 -22.28
N ILE A 20 -23.97 3.15 -20.95
CA ILE A 20 -22.74 2.75 -20.27
C ILE A 20 -22.40 1.29 -20.54
N ILE A 21 -23.40 0.40 -20.55
CA ILE A 21 -23.21 -1.02 -20.84
C ILE A 21 -22.81 -1.22 -22.31
N ASP A 22 -23.44 -0.52 -23.24
CA ASP A 22 -23.09 -0.58 -24.67
C ASP A 22 -21.66 -0.08 -24.93
N MET A 23 -21.32 1.08 -24.36
CA MET A 23 -19.95 1.58 -24.40
C MET A 23 -18.93 0.59 -23.80
N ALA A 24 -19.34 -0.25 -22.85
CA ALA A 24 -18.42 -1.15 -22.11
C ALA A 24 -18.11 -2.35 -22.95
N SER A 25 -19.19 -2.89 -23.50
CA SER A 25 -19.23 -4.05 -24.37
C SER A 25 -18.44 -3.79 -25.66
N ASN A 26 -18.43 -2.53 -26.13
CA ASN A 26 -17.73 -2.12 -27.34
C ASN A 26 -16.30 -1.59 -27.09
N ALA A 27 -15.88 -1.39 -25.84
CA ALA A 27 -14.54 -0.91 -25.52
C ALA A 27 -13.49 -2.03 -25.64
N SER A 28 -12.31 -1.70 -26.15
CA SER A 28 -11.19 -2.64 -26.14
C SER A 28 -10.73 -2.93 -24.70
N PHE A 29 -10.14 -4.10 -24.46
CA PHE A 29 -9.56 -4.43 -23.15
C PHE A 29 -8.56 -3.36 -22.67
N ALA A 30 -7.76 -2.80 -23.59
CA ALA A 30 -6.80 -1.75 -23.27
C ALA A 30 -7.50 -0.45 -22.82
N ASP A 31 -8.62 -0.09 -23.44
CA ASP A 31 -9.42 1.07 -23.03
C ASP A 31 -10.12 0.83 -21.70
N GLN A 32 -10.64 -0.37 -21.44
CA GLN A 32 -11.21 -0.73 -20.15
C GLN A 32 -10.15 -0.65 -19.04
N GLN A 33 -8.98 -1.26 -19.26
CA GLN A 33 -7.86 -1.20 -18.32
C GLN A 33 -7.45 0.25 -18.05
N LYS A 34 -7.36 1.07 -19.09
CA LYS A 34 -7.09 2.50 -18.95
C LYS A 34 -8.03 3.12 -17.96
N LEU A 35 -9.33 2.99 -18.18
CA LEU A 35 -10.35 3.69 -17.41
C LEU A 35 -10.36 3.28 -15.93
N VAL A 36 -10.05 2.01 -15.64
CA VAL A 36 -9.82 1.55 -14.26
C VAL A 36 -8.64 2.27 -13.62
N GLN A 37 -7.50 2.38 -14.33
CA GLN A 37 -6.32 3.09 -13.84
C GLN A 37 -6.58 4.59 -13.64
N GLU A 38 -7.36 5.22 -14.52
CA GLU A 38 -7.76 6.63 -14.38
C GLU A 38 -8.61 6.87 -13.12
N ASN A 39 -9.57 5.97 -12.89
CA ASN A 39 -10.43 6.02 -11.71
C ASN A 39 -9.61 5.85 -10.42
N ILE A 40 -8.71 4.86 -10.38
CA ILE A 40 -7.81 4.64 -9.25
C ILE A 40 -6.96 5.89 -9.00
N HIS A 41 -6.31 6.41 -10.03
CA HIS A 41 -5.46 7.60 -9.92
C HIS A 41 -6.23 8.81 -9.38
N TYR A 42 -7.43 9.08 -9.91
CA TYR A 42 -8.31 10.16 -9.47
C TYR A 42 -8.68 10.03 -7.99
N GLN A 43 -9.02 8.83 -7.53
CA GLN A 43 -9.36 8.59 -6.13
C GLN A 43 -8.14 8.74 -5.21
N ILE A 44 -6.97 8.24 -5.60
CA ILE A 44 -5.73 8.42 -4.84
C ILE A 44 -5.37 9.91 -4.73
N LYS A 45 -5.51 10.67 -5.81
CA LYS A 45 -5.32 12.13 -5.81
C LYS A 45 -6.31 12.83 -4.89
N SER A 46 -7.58 12.43 -4.92
CA SER A 46 -8.61 12.98 -4.03
C SER A 46 -8.33 12.68 -2.56
N PHE A 47 -7.90 11.45 -2.25
CA PHE A 47 -7.42 11.05 -0.94
C PHE A 47 -6.22 11.90 -0.47
N CYS A 48 -5.19 12.06 -1.31
CA CYS A 48 -4.01 12.87 -0.96
C CYS A 48 -4.41 14.33 -0.70
N THR A 49 -5.32 14.88 -1.52
CA THR A 49 -5.85 16.24 -1.33
C THR A 49 -6.60 16.38 0.01
N ALA A 50 -7.38 15.38 0.41
CA ALA A 50 -8.05 15.36 1.70
C ALA A 50 -7.05 15.29 2.86
N MET A 51 -6.03 14.42 2.74
CA MET A 51 -4.96 14.29 3.72
C MET A 51 -4.18 15.60 3.90
N ASP A 52 -3.86 16.30 2.80
CA ASP A 52 -3.21 17.61 2.87
C ASP A 52 -4.09 18.64 3.61
N LYS A 53 -5.38 18.73 3.28
CA LYS A 53 -6.30 19.63 3.98
C LYS A 53 -6.40 19.35 5.48
N ILE A 54 -6.33 18.08 5.88
CA ILE A 54 -6.39 17.70 7.29
C ILE A 54 -5.07 17.98 8.01
N LEU A 55 -3.93 17.73 7.36
CA LEU A 55 -2.61 17.71 7.98
C LEU A 55 -1.81 19.01 7.83
N LEU A 56 -2.11 19.86 6.84
CA LEU A 56 -1.43 21.15 6.68
C LEU A 56 -1.94 22.16 7.73
N PRO A 57 -1.06 22.93 8.38
CA PRO A 57 -1.49 24.01 9.26
C PRO A 57 -2.33 25.03 8.48
N ASP A 58 -3.36 25.61 9.11
CA ASP A 58 -4.09 26.71 8.48
C ASP A 58 -3.15 27.91 8.37
N THR A 59 -2.93 28.43 7.16
CA THR A 59 -2.13 29.64 6.91
C THR A 59 -2.68 30.90 7.58
N ASN A 60 -3.82 30.82 8.27
CA ASN A 60 -4.56 31.92 8.87
C ASN A 60 -4.63 31.89 10.40
N GLU A 61 -3.99 30.94 11.08
CA GLU A 61 -3.89 31.05 12.54
C GLU A 61 -2.80 32.09 12.89
N PRO A 62 -3.13 33.17 13.64
CA PRO A 62 -2.11 34.00 14.23
C PRO A 62 -1.24 33.10 15.09
N GLN A 63 0.08 33.15 14.90
CA GLN A 63 1.00 32.62 15.89
C GLN A 63 0.63 33.24 17.24
N GLU A 64 -0.02 32.46 18.11
CA GLU A 64 -0.20 32.85 19.49
C GLU A 64 1.19 33.12 20.04
N SER A 65 1.40 34.39 20.31
CA SER A 65 2.64 34.93 20.80
C SER A 65 2.88 34.29 22.16
N GLN A 66 3.77 33.29 22.22
CA GLN A 66 4.34 32.85 23.49
C GLN A 66 5.15 34.01 24.04
N SER A 67 4.47 34.80 24.86
CA SER A 67 5.02 35.91 25.61
C SER A 67 5.82 35.36 26.79
N HIS A 68 7.10 35.74 26.80
CA HIS A 68 7.97 35.87 27.96
C HIS A 68 8.08 34.68 28.94
N ALA A 69 9.05 33.81 28.68
CA ALA A 69 9.86 33.20 29.75
C ALA A 69 11.34 33.53 29.51
N THR A 70 12.02 33.97 30.57
CA THR A 70 13.36 34.56 30.60
C THR A 70 14.48 33.59 30.20
N PRO A 71 15.63 34.09 29.67
CA PRO A 71 16.74 33.24 29.28
C PRO A 71 17.55 32.83 30.52
N SER A 72 17.34 31.61 31.01
CA SER A 72 18.26 31.00 31.98
C SER A 72 19.50 30.51 31.24
N ARG A 73 20.50 31.38 31.24
CA ARG A 73 21.89 31.13 30.87
C ARG A 73 22.48 30.17 31.90
N SER A 74 22.65 28.89 31.54
CA SER A 74 23.55 27.98 32.26
C SER A 74 24.65 27.54 31.31
N GLY A 75 25.78 28.23 31.42
CA GLY A 75 27.05 27.72 30.94
C GLY A 75 27.63 26.75 31.95
N LEU A 76 28.15 25.62 31.47
CA LEU A 76 29.50 25.11 31.75
C LEU A 76 29.67 23.74 31.05
N ASN A 77 30.43 23.80 29.96
CA ASN A 77 31.51 22.89 29.53
C ASN A 77 31.24 21.37 29.40
N PHE A 78 31.48 20.82 28.21
CA PHE A 78 32.81 20.32 27.85
C PHE A 78 32.94 20.17 26.33
N ALA A 79 33.93 20.87 25.76
CA ALA A 79 34.39 20.63 24.41
C ALA A 79 35.10 19.27 24.36
N VAL A 80 34.58 18.34 23.55
CA VAL A 80 35.35 17.24 22.99
C VAL A 80 35.12 17.30 21.49
N GLY A 81 36.17 17.70 20.77
CA GLY A 81 36.18 17.74 19.33
C GLY A 81 35.96 16.34 18.74
N GLY A 82 34.97 16.24 17.89
CA GLY A 82 34.72 15.08 17.04
C GLY A 82 33.96 15.57 15.82
N ASN A 83 34.66 15.83 14.73
CA ASN A 83 34.07 16.10 13.42
C ASN A 83 33.36 14.84 12.94
N GLY A 84 32.12 14.62 13.39
CA GLY A 84 31.16 13.74 12.72
C GLY A 84 30.45 14.54 11.63
N PRO A 85 30.16 13.95 10.45
CA PRO A 85 29.34 14.64 9.46
C PRO A 85 27.99 14.92 10.10
N THR A 86 27.60 16.19 10.11
CA THR A 86 26.21 16.58 10.33
C THR A 86 25.39 15.86 9.27
N ILE A 87 24.66 14.83 9.67
CA ILE A 87 23.64 14.25 8.81
C ILE A 87 22.62 15.37 8.67
N ASP A 88 22.66 16.07 7.53
CA ASP A 88 21.62 16.99 7.10
C ASP A 88 20.32 16.20 7.10
N ARG A 89 19.58 16.28 8.21
CA ARG A 89 18.22 15.78 8.25
C ARG A 89 17.43 16.72 7.33
N PRO A 90 16.88 16.24 6.22
CA PRO A 90 16.03 17.09 5.38
C PRO A 90 14.93 17.69 6.26
N ASP A 91 14.76 19.01 6.19
CA ASP A 91 13.69 19.73 6.89
C ASP A 91 12.35 19.08 6.53
N VAL A 92 11.76 18.36 7.48
CA VAL A 92 10.44 17.74 7.31
C VAL A 92 9.41 18.85 7.47
N PRO A 93 8.60 19.16 6.45
CA PRO A 93 7.57 20.19 6.56
C PRO A 93 6.64 19.90 7.74
N GLU A 94 6.44 20.90 8.58
CA GLU A 94 5.62 20.79 9.79
C GLU A 94 4.17 20.42 9.41
N ARG A 95 3.65 19.38 10.06
CA ARG A 95 2.26 18.90 9.90
C ARG A 95 1.56 19.02 11.25
N ARG A 96 0.24 19.16 11.23
CA ARG A 96 -0.57 19.16 12.46
C ARG A 96 -0.28 17.88 13.27
N PRO A 97 -0.08 17.99 14.59
CA PRO A 97 0.24 16.85 15.47
C PRO A 97 -1.03 16.05 15.81
N LEU A 98 -1.71 15.54 14.78
CA LEU A 98 -2.89 14.69 14.91
C LEU A 98 -2.47 13.24 15.19
N LYS A 99 -3.16 12.61 16.14
CA LYS A 99 -3.06 11.14 16.35
C LYS A 99 -3.68 10.41 15.18
N ARG A 100 -3.26 9.16 14.95
CA ARG A 100 -3.80 8.33 13.84
C ARG A 100 -5.32 8.17 13.89
N THR A 101 -5.89 7.99 15.08
CA THR A 101 -7.35 7.83 15.27
C THR A 101 -8.13 9.08 14.86
N GLU A 102 -7.64 10.25 15.25
CA GLU A 102 -8.23 11.53 14.89
C GLU A 102 -8.12 11.80 13.38
N LEU A 103 -6.95 11.53 12.79
CA LEU A 103 -6.75 11.62 11.34
C LEU A 103 -7.71 10.69 10.58
N SER A 104 -7.88 9.46 11.06
CA SER A 104 -8.79 8.47 10.47
C SER A 104 -10.25 8.95 10.50
N GLN A 105 -10.68 9.56 11.60
CA GLN A 105 -12.03 10.11 11.70
C GLN A 105 -12.22 11.31 10.76
N ARG A 106 -11.28 12.26 10.75
CA ARG A 106 -11.35 13.42 9.84
C ARG A 106 -11.31 13.01 8.37
N LEU A 107 -10.56 11.94 8.05
CA LEU A 107 -10.54 11.38 6.70
C LEU A 107 -11.91 10.77 6.36
N LYS A 108 -12.50 9.97 7.26
CA LYS A 108 -13.86 9.44 7.10
C LYS A 108 -14.86 10.54 6.79
N ASP A 109 -14.82 11.64 7.54
CA ASP A 109 -15.71 12.78 7.32
C ASP A 109 -15.51 13.44 5.94
N SER A 110 -14.32 13.30 5.35
CA SER A 110 -13.97 13.88 4.04
C SER A 110 -14.24 12.97 2.84
N ILE A 111 -14.05 11.64 2.96
CA ILE A 111 -14.14 10.71 1.82
C ILE A 111 -15.24 9.64 1.98
N GLY A 112 -15.93 9.62 3.12
CA GLY A 112 -17.06 8.73 3.42
C GLY A 112 -16.72 7.52 4.27
N TYR A 113 -15.44 7.10 4.32
CA TYR A 113 -15.01 5.92 5.09
C TYR A 113 -13.56 6.03 5.59
N THR A 114 -13.23 5.16 6.53
CA THR A 114 -11.87 4.85 6.97
C THR A 114 -11.74 3.34 7.20
N LEU A 115 -10.56 2.88 7.60
CA LEU A 115 -10.28 1.47 7.86
C LEU A 115 -9.94 1.23 9.33
N ASP A 116 -10.42 0.10 9.84
CA ASP A 116 -10.09 -0.41 11.16
C ASP A 116 -9.51 -1.82 11.05
N VAL A 117 -8.59 -2.17 11.96
CA VAL A 117 -8.14 -3.56 12.14
C VAL A 117 -8.72 -4.09 13.44
N LYS A 118 -9.48 -5.18 13.35
CA LYS A 118 -10.20 -5.81 14.47
C LYS A 118 -10.08 -7.34 14.34
N PRO A 119 -10.37 -8.14 15.38
CA PRO A 119 -10.49 -9.59 15.23
C PRO A 119 -11.45 -9.95 14.10
N SER A 120 -11.03 -10.86 13.22
CA SER A 120 -11.83 -11.27 12.05
C SER A 120 -13.08 -12.05 12.46
N GLN A 121 -14.15 -11.94 11.66
CA GLN A 121 -15.39 -12.71 11.83
C GLN A 121 -15.32 -14.08 11.14
N ILE A 122 -14.27 -14.34 10.36
CA ILE A 122 -14.04 -15.63 9.72
C ILE A 122 -13.94 -16.72 10.80
N PRO A 123 -14.75 -17.80 10.72
CA PRO A 123 -14.78 -18.86 11.73
C PRO A 123 -13.58 -19.82 11.60
N HIS A 124 -12.36 -19.28 11.73
CA HIS A 124 -11.11 -20.04 11.71
C HIS A 124 -10.10 -19.45 12.70
N ASN A 125 -9.39 -20.30 13.44
CA ASN A 125 -8.42 -19.89 14.47
C ASN A 125 -7.24 -19.08 13.90
N GLU A 126 -6.84 -19.35 12.65
CA GLU A 126 -5.76 -18.63 11.97
C GLU A 126 -6.20 -17.31 11.31
N ALA A 127 -7.50 -16.97 11.30
CA ALA A 127 -7.98 -15.72 10.69
C ALA A 127 -7.47 -14.46 11.40
N GLY A 128 -7.14 -14.58 12.69
CA GLY A 128 -6.47 -13.54 13.46
C GLY A 128 -7.17 -12.17 13.40
N GLN A 129 -6.51 -11.19 12.80
CA GLN A 129 -7.05 -9.86 12.57
C GLN A 129 -7.58 -9.73 11.14
N GLY A 130 -8.70 -9.04 10.97
CA GLY A 130 -9.28 -8.67 9.69
C GLY A 130 -9.29 -7.15 9.50
N LEU A 131 -9.36 -6.75 8.22
CA LEU A 131 -9.53 -5.36 7.80
C LEU A 131 -11.03 -5.04 7.69
N TYR A 132 -11.48 -3.96 8.32
CA TYR A 132 -12.87 -3.52 8.29
C TYR A 132 -12.96 -2.14 7.66
N LEU A 133 -13.96 -1.97 6.80
CA LEU A 133 -14.39 -0.66 6.35
C LEU A 133 -15.32 -0.06 7.40
N ASN A 134 -15.14 1.23 7.70
CA ASN A 134 -15.96 1.99 8.64
C ASN A 134 -16.48 3.26 7.96
N GLY A 135 -17.77 3.29 7.65
CA GLY A 135 -18.41 4.22 6.72
C GLY A 135 -18.99 3.52 5.50
N GLU A 136 -19.09 4.24 4.39
CA GLU A 136 -19.69 3.75 3.15
C GLU A 136 -18.74 3.93 1.97
N ALA A 137 -18.60 2.89 1.13
CA ALA A 137 -17.85 2.98 -0.12
C ALA A 137 -18.63 2.33 -1.27
N ASN A 138 -18.63 3.00 -2.42
CA ASN A 138 -19.30 2.53 -3.62
C ASN A 138 -18.47 1.49 -4.37
N ILE A 139 -19.12 0.75 -5.28
CA ILE A 139 -18.45 -0.13 -6.24
C ILE A 139 -17.40 0.68 -7.01
N GLY A 140 -16.20 0.10 -7.18
CA GLY A 140 -15.09 0.74 -7.85
C GLY A 140 -14.29 1.74 -6.99
N ALA A 141 -14.61 1.87 -5.69
CA ALA A 141 -13.84 2.68 -4.76
C ALA A 141 -12.49 2.04 -4.40
N VAL A 142 -11.44 2.85 -4.24
CA VAL A 142 -10.11 2.42 -3.77
C VAL A 142 -10.16 2.29 -2.25
N ILE A 143 -10.30 1.06 -1.75
CA ILE A 143 -10.53 0.79 -0.32
C ILE A 143 -9.23 0.86 0.48
N ALA A 144 -8.15 0.29 -0.02
CA ALA A 144 -6.88 0.21 0.71
C ALA A 144 -5.68 0.17 -0.23
N MET A 145 -4.52 0.60 0.28
CA MET A 145 -3.22 0.50 -0.38
C MET A 145 -2.41 -0.61 0.27
N TYR A 146 -1.73 -1.44 -0.53
CA TYR A 146 -0.79 -2.43 -0.02
C TYR A 146 0.55 -1.75 0.28
N PRO A 147 0.88 -1.53 1.57
CA PRO A 147 2.07 -0.80 1.92
C PRO A 147 3.30 -1.70 1.82
N GLY A 148 4.49 -1.12 2.01
CA GLY A 148 5.69 -1.93 2.20
C GLY A 148 6.77 -1.71 1.16
N VAL A 149 7.78 -2.55 1.27
CA VAL A 149 8.98 -2.48 0.44
C VAL A 149 8.75 -3.27 -0.84
N ILE A 150 8.98 -2.61 -1.97
CA ILE A 150 8.84 -3.16 -3.32
C ILE A 150 10.17 -3.78 -3.76
N TYR A 151 10.14 -5.04 -4.17
CA TYR A 151 11.27 -5.77 -4.73
C TYR A 151 10.96 -6.13 -6.19
N SER A 152 11.79 -5.65 -7.12
CA SER A 152 11.81 -6.23 -8.46
C SER A 152 12.46 -7.62 -8.44
N SER A 153 12.27 -8.38 -9.52
CA SER A 153 12.83 -9.74 -9.66
C SER A 153 14.35 -9.79 -9.45
N ALA A 154 15.07 -8.72 -9.79
CA ALA A 154 16.52 -8.61 -9.56
C ALA A 154 16.90 -8.63 -8.08
N TYR A 155 15.98 -8.23 -7.18
CA TYR A 155 16.22 -8.07 -5.76
C TYR A 155 15.55 -9.12 -4.86
N TYR A 156 14.97 -10.19 -5.41
CA TYR A 156 14.30 -11.23 -4.61
C TYR A 156 15.17 -11.84 -3.51
N ARG A 157 16.48 -11.99 -3.77
CA ARG A 157 17.45 -12.51 -2.79
C ARG A 157 17.60 -11.65 -1.53
N TYR A 158 17.11 -10.42 -1.57
CA TYR A 158 17.16 -9.47 -0.45
C TYR A 158 15.84 -9.44 0.35
N ILE A 159 14.81 -10.16 -0.10
CA ILE A 159 13.58 -10.32 0.69
C ILE A 159 13.94 -11.12 1.95
N PRO A 160 13.58 -10.62 3.15
CA PRO A 160 13.81 -11.36 4.40
C PRO A 160 13.25 -12.78 4.34
N GLY A 161 14.06 -13.77 4.74
CA GLY A 161 13.69 -15.19 4.71
C GLY A 161 14.00 -15.91 3.40
N TYR A 162 14.56 -15.24 2.39
CA TYR A 162 14.90 -15.89 1.11
C TYR A 162 15.81 -17.13 1.29
N PRO A 163 15.54 -18.25 0.59
CA PRO A 163 14.49 -18.44 -0.42
C PRO A 163 13.08 -18.76 0.13
N ARG A 164 12.96 -19.10 1.41
CA ARG A 164 11.68 -19.45 2.07
C ARG A 164 11.02 -18.22 2.69
N VAL A 165 10.75 -17.24 1.85
CA VAL A 165 10.26 -15.91 2.27
C VAL A 165 8.89 -15.97 2.94
N ASP A 166 8.06 -16.94 2.60
CA ASP A 166 6.69 -17.15 3.07
C ASP A 166 6.61 -17.84 4.44
N ALA A 167 7.65 -18.58 4.84
CA ALA A 167 7.64 -19.39 6.06
C ALA A 167 7.40 -18.58 7.35
N GLN A 168 7.74 -17.29 7.36
CA GLN A 168 7.59 -16.40 8.50
C GLN A 168 6.95 -15.04 8.12
N ASN A 169 6.54 -14.87 6.87
CA ASN A 169 5.99 -13.62 6.36
C ASN A 169 4.73 -13.87 5.54
N THR A 170 3.59 -13.61 6.17
CA THR A 170 2.25 -13.72 5.56
C THR A 170 1.84 -12.44 4.84
N TYR A 171 2.69 -11.41 4.82
CA TYR A 171 2.41 -10.08 4.27
C TYR A 171 3.20 -9.80 2.98
N LEU A 172 3.39 -10.85 2.17
CA LEU A 172 3.94 -10.77 0.83
C LEU A 172 2.82 -10.85 -0.20
N ILE A 173 2.88 -9.99 -1.20
CA ILE A 173 2.00 -10.04 -2.37
C ILE A 173 2.82 -9.90 -3.64
N THR A 174 2.42 -10.61 -4.69
CA THR A 174 3.10 -10.57 -6.00
C THR A 174 2.17 -9.97 -7.05
N ARG A 175 2.68 -8.99 -7.79
CA ARG A 175 2.03 -8.44 -8.98
C ARG A 175 2.23 -9.37 -10.18
N TYR A 176 1.34 -9.31 -11.16
CA TYR A 176 1.45 -10.09 -12.40
C TYR A 176 2.77 -9.86 -13.16
N ASP A 177 3.42 -8.73 -12.96
CA ASP A 177 4.69 -8.38 -13.61
C ASP A 177 5.93 -8.88 -12.86
N GLY A 178 5.75 -9.74 -11.85
CA GLY A 178 6.85 -10.31 -11.06
C GLY A 178 7.46 -9.33 -10.07
N THR A 179 6.69 -8.33 -9.62
CA THR A 179 7.11 -7.43 -8.53
C THR A 179 6.52 -7.92 -7.23
N VAL A 180 7.33 -8.01 -6.17
CA VAL A 180 6.89 -8.44 -4.84
C VAL A 180 6.84 -7.25 -3.90
N ILE A 181 5.77 -7.13 -3.12
CA ILE A 181 5.64 -6.11 -2.06
C ILE A 181 5.62 -6.81 -0.71
N ASN A 182 6.49 -6.38 0.20
CA ASN A 182 6.56 -6.86 1.58
C ASN A 182 6.03 -5.80 2.55
N ALA A 183 4.83 -6.02 3.08
CA ALA A 183 4.18 -5.13 4.04
C ALA A 183 4.62 -5.36 5.49
N GLN A 184 5.33 -6.45 5.81
CA GLN A 184 5.74 -6.75 7.19
C GLN A 184 6.49 -5.60 7.90
N PRO A 185 7.44 -4.88 7.27
CA PRO A 185 8.11 -3.74 7.91
C PRO A 185 7.21 -2.52 8.12
N TRP A 186 6.07 -2.45 7.42
CA TRP A 186 5.10 -1.37 7.60
C TRP A 186 4.31 -1.55 8.91
N GLY A 187 3.84 -2.78 9.17
CA GLY A 187 3.00 -3.10 10.31
C GLY A 187 1.71 -2.27 10.30
N TYR A 188 1.36 -1.67 11.44
CA TYR A 188 0.18 -0.80 11.54
C TYR A 188 0.44 0.66 11.09
N GLY A 189 1.62 0.99 10.57
CA GLY A 189 2.06 2.39 10.40
C GLY A 189 2.61 2.99 11.71
N ALA A 190 2.70 4.31 11.78
CA ALA A 190 3.23 5.04 12.95
C ALA A 190 2.40 6.29 13.25
N GLU A 191 2.74 7.02 14.32
CA GLU A 191 2.01 8.19 14.79
C GLU A 191 2.46 9.52 14.13
N GLY A 192 3.27 9.45 13.08
CA GLY A 192 3.75 10.67 12.43
C GLY A 192 4.34 10.46 11.04
N ARG A 193 4.75 11.58 10.47
CA ARG A 193 5.54 11.63 9.26
C ARG A 193 7.01 11.41 9.61
N GLU A 194 7.63 10.39 9.02
CA GLU A 194 9.00 9.99 9.36
C GLU A 194 9.78 9.52 8.13
N LEU A 195 11.10 9.55 8.23
CA LEU A 195 12.00 8.92 7.26
C LEU A 195 11.86 7.40 7.39
N TRP A 196 11.28 6.77 6.38
CA TRP A 196 11.05 5.33 6.36
C TRP A 196 11.88 4.68 5.25
N ASP A 197 12.77 3.77 5.64
CA ASP A 197 13.72 3.06 4.77
C ASP A 197 13.35 1.57 4.58
N GLY A 198 12.20 1.16 5.11
CA GLY A 198 11.72 -0.22 5.03
C GLY A 198 12.43 -1.18 5.98
N SER A 199 13.28 -0.68 6.87
CA SER A 199 13.82 -1.50 7.95
C SER A 199 12.72 -1.87 8.94
N ILE A 200 12.78 -3.10 9.44
CA ILE A 200 11.88 -3.57 10.50
C ILE A 200 12.23 -2.76 11.76
N MET A 201 11.29 -2.00 12.31
CA MET A 201 11.48 -1.39 13.62
C MET A 201 11.84 -2.49 14.62
N ARG A 202 13.03 -2.40 15.22
CA ARG A 202 13.61 -3.41 16.13
C ARG A 202 12.95 -3.40 17.52
N ASP A 203 11.63 -3.37 17.58
CA ASP A 203 10.90 -3.41 18.85
C ASP A 203 10.05 -4.67 18.98
N MET A 204 10.66 -5.84 18.78
CA MET A 204 10.25 -7.07 19.45
C MET A 204 11.46 -7.98 19.67
N LYS A 205 11.84 -8.20 20.93
CA LYS A 205 12.70 -9.31 21.31
C LYS A 205 11.97 -10.61 20.93
N PRO A 206 12.54 -11.50 20.11
CA PRO A 206 11.97 -12.82 19.95
C PRO A 206 12.28 -13.63 21.21
N ASN A 207 11.34 -13.64 22.15
CA ASN A 207 11.31 -14.64 23.21
C ASN A 207 10.54 -15.84 22.68
N THR A 208 11.21 -16.72 21.93
CA THR A 208 10.72 -18.08 21.73
C THR A 208 11.88 -18.99 21.36
N GLU A 209 12.27 -19.86 22.29
CA GLU A 209 13.08 -21.04 21.98
C GLU A 209 12.25 -21.96 21.08
N ILE A 210 12.53 -21.93 19.77
CA ILE A 210 11.99 -22.91 18.82
C ILE A 210 13.08 -23.95 18.60
N THR A 211 12.76 -25.21 18.89
CA THR A 211 13.57 -26.40 18.61
C THR A 211 13.98 -26.45 17.13
N GLU A 212 15.24 -26.11 16.84
CA GLU A 212 15.81 -26.06 15.49
C GLU A 212 15.94 -27.46 14.87
N LYS A 213 15.43 -27.64 13.64
CA LYS A 213 15.68 -28.85 12.81
C LYS A 213 16.86 -28.61 11.87
N GLY A 214 17.67 -29.64 11.63
CA GLY A 214 18.94 -29.55 10.88
C GLY A 214 18.85 -29.02 9.44
N SER A 215 17.68 -29.02 8.79
CA SER A 215 17.48 -28.39 7.48
C SER A 215 17.46 -26.86 7.53
N ASP A 216 17.06 -26.28 8.66
CA ASP A 216 16.92 -24.83 8.79
C ASP A 216 18.28 -24.14 8.92
N TRP A 217 19.27 -24.84 9.51
CA TRP A 217 20.66 -24.38 9.51
C TRP A 217 21.21 -24.22 8.10
N PHE A 218 20.96 -25.18 7.20
CA PHE A 218 21.47 -25.16 5.83
C PHE A 218 20.93 -23.95 5.05
N TRP A 219 19.64 -23.65 5.20
CA TRP A 219 19.02 -22.47 4.59
C TRP A 219 19.45 -21.17 5.26
N LYS A 220 19.68 -21.14 6.58
CA LYS A 220 20.24 -19.99 7.31
C LYS A 220 21.66 -19.67 6.85
N MET A 221 22.43 -20.67 6.40
CA MET A 221 23.78 -20.48 5.84
C MET A 221 23.75 -19.94 4.40
N LEU A 222 22.77 -20.34 3.60
CA LEU A 222 22.56 -19.88 2.21
C LEU A 222 21.81 -18.54 2.12
N GLY A 223 20.99 -18.23 3.12
CA GLY A 223 20.17 -17.02 3.24
C GLY A 223 20.77 -15.95 4.14
N LYS A 224 22.09 -16.02 4.46
CA LYS A 224 22.76 -14.89 5.11
C LYS A 224 22.52 -13.66 4.23
N PRO A 225 21.75 -12.65 4.71
CA PRO A 225 21.67 -11.40 3.99
C PRO A 225 23.10 -10.92 3.83
N LEU A 226 23.47 -10.41 2.66
CA LEU A 226 24.69 -9.62 2.53
C LEU A 226 24.51 -8.35 3.38
N GLN A 227 24.67 -8.49 4.70
CA GLN A 227 24.92 -7.37 5.60
C GLN A 227 26.20 -6.73 5.08
N ASN A 228 26.04 -5.53 4.52
CA ASN A 228 27.07 -4.53 4.16
C ASN A 228 27.12 -4.08 2.68
N SER A 229 26.16 -4.40 1.81
CA SER A 229 26.01 -3.55 0.63
C SER A 229 25.23 -2.30 1.02
N ARG A 230 25.80 -1.11 0.77
CA ARG A 230 25.16 0.22 0.83
C ARG A 230 23.97 0.38 -0.16
N MET A 231 23.34 -0.72 -0.53
CA MET A 231 22.24 -0.87 -1.47
C MET A 231 20.91 -1.01 -0.71
N GLY A 232 20.75 -0.24 0.37
CA GLY A 232 19.44 -0.07 1.02
C GLY A 232 18.58 0.91 0.20
N SER A 233 17.26 0.87 0.39
CA SER A 233 16.40 1.94 -0.09
C SER A 233 16.89 3.26 0.53
N SER A 234 17.13 4.29 -0.27
CA SER A 234 17.30 5.64 0.27
C SER A 234 15.98 5.99 0.95
N GLY A 235 15.96 6.05 2.28
CA GLY A 235 14.74 6.25 3.05
C GLY A 235 13.94 7.45 2.53
N GLU A 236 12.62 7.36 2.63
CA GLU A 236 11.69 8.34 2.09
C GLU A 236 10.85 8.92 3.22
N ILE A 237 10.58 10.22 3.18
CA ILE A 237 9.76 10.87 4.22
C ILE A 237 8.29 10.60 3.92
N LEU A 238 7.71 9.60 4.58
CA LEU A 238 6.33 9.16 4.38
C LEU A 238 5.42 9.50 5.56
N GLU A 239 4.15 9.75 5.26
CA GLU A 239 3.09 9.86 6.23
C GLU A 239 2.65 8.46 6.69
N ARG A 240 3.20 7.99 7.81
CA ARG A 240 2.90 6.64 8.33
C ARG A 240 1.59 6.56 9.11
N ARG A 241 0.88 7.68 9.30
CA ARG A 241 -0.50 7.69 9.81
C ARG A 241 -1.55 7.38 8.74
N ASN A 242 -1.16 7.07 7.50
CA ASN A 242 -2.09 6.82 6.39
C ASN A 242 -3.16 5.76 6.75
N PRO A 243 -4.44 6.15 6.88
CA PRO A 243 -5.51 5.23 7.28
C PRO A 243 -5.83 4.14 6.25
N LEU A 244 -5.47 4.34 4.97
CA LEU A 244 -5.71 3.38 3.89
C LEU A 244 -4.56 2.38 3.71
N ALA A 245 -3.43 2.56 4.40
CA ALA A 245 -2.23 1.73 4.24
C ALA A 245 -2.28 0.43 5.08
N LEU A 246 -3.39 -0.32 4.97
CA LEU A 246 -3.69 -1.49 5.80
C LEU A 246 -4.13 -2.72 4.98
N ALA A 247 -3.97 -2.70 3.66
CA ALA A 247 -4.46 -3.78 2.78
C ALA A 247 -3.88 -5.16 3.09
N HIS A 248 -2.74 -5.25 3.79
CA HIS A 248 -2.12 -6.51 4.18
C HIS A 248 -2.84 -7.23 5.34
N PHE A 249 -3.84 -6.58 5.97
CA PHE A 249 -4.74 -7.21 6.95
C PHE A 249 -6.04 -7.75 6.33
N VAL A 250 -6.24 -7.56 5.03
CA VAL A 250 -7.41 -8.15 4.35
C VAL A 250 -7.30 -9.67 4.41
N ASN A 251 -8.39 -10.36 4.70
CA ASN A 251 -8.40 -11.82 4.78
C ASN A 251 -9.05 -12.45 3.54
N HIS A 252 -8.81 -13.74 3.39
CA HIS A 252 -9.55 -14.58 2.44
C HIS A 252 -10.93 -14.93 3.00
N PRO A 253 -12.02 -14.87 2.21
CA PRO A 253 -13.34 -15.30 2.67
C PRO A 253 -13.35 -16.76 3.15
N ALA A 254 -14.17 -17.04 4.16
CA ALA A 254 -14.52 -18.41 4.54
C ALA A 254 -15.43 -19.06 3.48
N LYS A 255 -15.68 -20.36 3.63
CA LYS A 255 -16.76 -21.04 2.91
C LYS A 255 -18.07 -20.27 3.07
N GLU A 256 -18.78 -20.03 1.96
CA GLU A 256 -20.04 -19.26 1.87
C GLU A 256 -19.92 -17.74 2.02
N MET A 257 -18.73 -17.20 2.31
CA MET A 257 -18.48 -15.76 2.25
C MET A 257 -18.05 -15.35 0.84
N VAL A 258 -18.42 -14.14 0.43
CA VAL A 258 -18.09 -13.60 -0.90
C VAL A 258 -17.02 -12.53 -0.77
N PRO A 259 -15.95 -12.55 -1.59
CA PRO A 259 -15.00 -11.45 -1.62
C PRO A 259 -15.67 -10.17 -2.12
N ASN A 260 -15.34 -9.05 -1.49
CA ASN A 260 -15.95 -7.75 -1.78
C ASN A 260 -14.93 -6.71 -2.29
N VAL A 261 -13.67 -7.11 -2.42
CA VAL A 261 -12.61 -6.34 -3.08
C VAL A 261 -11.77 -7.19 -4.03
N MET A 262 -11.10 -6.54 -4.98
CA MET A 262 -10.12 -7.14 -5.87
C MET A 262 -8.79 -6.38 -5.84
N VAL A 263 -7.70 -7.09 -6.13
CA VAL A 263 -6.36 -6.49 -6.32
C VAL A 263 -6.30 -5.78 -7.66
N CYS A 264 -5.94 -4.51 -7.63
CA CYS A 264 -5.60 -3.72 -8.82
C CYS A 264 -4.15 -3.23 -8.71
N PRO A 265 -3.24 -3.77 -9.54
CA PRO A 265 -1.91 -3.20 -9.69
C PRO A 265 -2.00 -1.76 -10.19
N TYR A 266 -1.24 -0.87 -9.57
CA TYR A 266 -1.22 0.55 -9.89
C TYR A 266 0.22 1.03 -9.97
N ASP A 267 0.56 1.73 -11.06
CA ASP A 267 1.89 2.27 -11.27
C ASP A 267 1.89 3.74 -10.88
N PHE A 268 2.33 4.04 -9.66
CA PHE A 268 2.29 5.39 -9.12
C PHE A 268 3.37 6.27 -9.79
N PRO A 269 2.98 7.44 -10.30
CA PRO A 269 3.87 8.37 -10.95
C PRO A 269 4.85 9.11 -10.03
N LEU A 270 6.17 8.85 -10.12
CA LEU A 270 7.15 9.54 -9.25
C LEU A 270 7.35 11.03 -9.60
N THR A 271 6.77 11.53 -10.69
CA THR A 271 6.73 12.98 -10.97
C THR A 271 5.73 13.72 -10.10
N GLU A 272 4.75 13.02 -9.50
CA GLU A 272 3.72 13.61 -8.64
C GLU A 272 4.20 13.70 -7.19
N LYS A 273 5.16 14.60 -7.00
CA LYS A 273 5.86 14.77 -5.71
C LYS A 273 4.92 15.14 -4.56
N ASP A 274 3.81 15.82 -4.84
CA ASP A 274 2.85 16.24 -3.83
C ASP A 274 2.13 15.04 -3.19
N MET A 275 1.88 13.99 -3.97
CA MET A 275 1.20 12.78 -3.51
C MET A 275 2.17 11.77 -2.88
N ARG A 276 3.47 11.86 -3.22
CA ARG A 276 4.51 10.88 -2.85
C ARG A 276 4.55 10.57 -1.35
N ALA A 277 4.34 11.58 -0.50
CA ALA A 277 4.37 11.42 0.95
C ALA A 277 3.29 10.47 1.49
N TYR A 278 2.19 10.30 0.75
CA TYR A 278 1.06 9.46 1.15
C TYR A 278 1.09 8.06 0.54
N ILE A 279 1.95 7.82 -0.45
CA ILE A 279 2.11 6.50 -1.08
C ILE A 279 2.98 5.63 -0.17
N PRO A 280 2.42 4.57 0.46
CA PRO A 280 3.06 3.86 1.57
C PRO A 280 4.09 2.82 1.09
N ASN A 281 4.79 3.13 0.01
CA ASN A 281 5.74 2.23 -0.63
C ASN A 281 7.10 2.90 -0.84
N ILE A 282 8.13 2.06 -0.80
CA ILE A 282 9.49 2.39 -1.23
C ILE A 282 10.02 1.26 -2.10
N SER A 283 10.88 1.59 -3.05
CA SER A 283 11.59 0.57 -3.84
C SER A 283 12.86 0.14 -3.12
N PHE A 284 13.10 -1.17 -3.06
CA PHE A 284 14.39 -1.70 -2.65
C PHE A 284 15.40 -1.54 -3.80
N GLY A 285 16.58 -0.98 -3.49
CA GLY A 285 17.59 -0.66 -4.49
C GLY A 285 17.20 0.54 -5.38
N SER A 286 17.89 0.70 -6.52
CA SER A 286 17.53 1.73 -7.50
C SER A 286 16.17 1.39 -8.08
N ALA A 287 15.22 2.33 -8.06
CA ALA A 287 13.96 2.20 -8.78
C ALA A 287 14.28 1.83 -10.24
N GLU A 288 13.79 0.67 -10.69
CA GLU A 288 13.87 0.32 -12.11
C GLU A 288 13.14 1.40 -12.90
N GLN A 289 13.83 2.01 -13.87
CA GLN A 289 13.19 2.86 -14.86
C GLN A 289 12.33 1.96 -15.71
N VAL A 290 11.03 1.92 -15.41
CA VAL A 290 10.05 1.18 -16.21
C VAL A 290 9.53 2.14 -17.27
N ASN A 291 9.52 1.68 -18.52
CA ASN A 291 8.99 2.44 -19.66
C ASN A 291 7.52 2.79 -19.44
N VAL A 292 7.23 4.05 -19.13
CA VAL A 292 5.88 4.62 -19.22
C VAL A 292 5.92 5.89 -20.07
N ARG A 293 5.03 5.96 -21.06
CA ARG A 293 4.81 7.16 -21.88
C ARG A 293 3.60 7.93 -21.37
N ARG A 294 3.73 9.26 -21.36
CA ARG A 294 2.67 10.22 -21.03
C ARG A 294 1.89 10.59 -22.29
N PHE A 295 0.57 10.44 -22.26
CA PHE A 295 -0.35 11.01 -23.25
C PHE A 295 -1.43 11.83 -22.52
N GLY A 296 -1.27 13.16 -22.51
CA GLY A 296 -2.18 14.06 -21.79
C GLY A 296 -2.08 13.90 -20.27
N SER A 297 -3.20 13.56 -19.62
CA SER A 297 -3.32 13.24 -18.19
C SER A 297 -3.04 11.76 -17.86
N PHE A 298 -2.58 10.94 -18.82
CA PHE A 298 -2.50 9.47 -18.69
C PHE A 298 -1.08 8.90 -18.80
N TRP A 299 -0.90 7.73 -18.17
CA TRP A 299 0.35 6.98 -18.04
C TRP A 299 0.16 5.56 -18.58
N PHE A 300 0.97 5.13 -19.55
CA PHE A 300 0.88 3.80 -20.17
C PHE A 300 2.25 3.15 -20.36
N ARG A 301 2.32 1.81 -20.18
CA ARG A 301 3.47 0.97 -20.54
C ARG A 301 3.21 0.23 -21.85
N TRP A 302 4.06 0.44 -22.87
CA TRP A 302 4.12 -0.37 -24.10
C TRP A 302 5.54 -0.95 -24.25
N GLY A 303 5.63 -2.21 -24.71
CA GLY A 303 6.89 -2.89 -24.95
C GLY A 303 7.69 -2.27 -26.09
N SER A 304 8.94 -1.91 -25.81
CA SER A 304 10.05 -1.62 -26.72
C SER A 304 9.70 -1.08 -28.13
N ARG A 305 9.81 0.25 -28.29
CA ARG A 305 10.48 0.86 -29.44
C ARG A 305 10.81 2.33 -29.15
N ASN A 306 12.10 2.63 -29.24
CA ASN A 306 12.80 3.91 -29.14
C ASN A 306 11.97 5.21 -29.23
N SER A 307 12.42 6.20 -28.44
CA SER A 307 12.16 7.66 -28.49
C SER A 307 11.14 8.20 -27.48
N GLY A 308 11.60 8.85 -26.41
CA GLY A 308 10.81 9.85 -25.66
C GLY A 308 10.79 9.67 -24.14
N SER A 309 11.49 10.56 -23.43
CA SER A 309 11.52 10.84 -21.97
C SER A 309 10.82 9.83 -21.04
N ASP A 310 11.60 8.93 -20.46
CA ASP A 310 11.15 7.91 -19.51
C ASP A 310 10.75 8.52 -18.16
N ILE A 311 9.57 8.16 -17.64
CA ILE A 311 9.09 8.64 -16.34
C ILE A 311 9.18 7.52 -15.29
N PRO A 312 9.87 7.72 -14.17
CA PRO A 312 9.97 6.70 -13.14
C PRO A 312 8.62 6.46 -12.43
N VAL A 313 8.33 5.21 -12.07
CA VAL A 313 7.10 4.79 -11.36
C VAL A 313 7.40 3.91 -10.15
N LEU A 314 6.51 3.95 -9.16
CA LEU A 314 6.44 2.97 -8.07
C LEU A 314 5.37 1.93 -8.38
N LYS A 315 5.76 0.66 -8.37
CA LYS A 315 4.88 -0.46 -8.67
C LYS A 315 4.06 -0.89 -7.45
N THR A 316 2.94 -0.22 -7.21
CA THR A 316 2.10 -0.45 -6.02
C THR A 316 0.91 -1.38 -6.33
N ILE A 317 0.15 -1.69 -5.28
CA ILE A 317 -1.14 -2.41 -5.35
C ILE A 317 -2.16 -1.62 -4.53
N VAL A 318 -3.37 -1.52 -5.06
CA VAL A 318 -4.55 -1.07 -4.31
C VAL A 318 -5.63 -2.15 -4.33
N LEU A 319 -6.51 -2.12 -3.32
CA LEU A 319 -7.74 -2.91 -3.29
C LEU A 319 -8.89 -2.04 -3.77
N VAL A 320 -9.66 -2.56 -4.72
CA VAL A 320 -10.82 -1.87 -5.29
C VAL A 320 -12.10 -2.65 -4.94
N ALA A 321 -13.12 -1.94 -4.47
CA ALA A 321 -14.42 -2.51 -4.13
C ALA A 321 -15.11 -3.11 -5.35
N THR A 322 -15.58 -4.35 -5.23
CA THR A 322 -16.37 -5.04 -6.26
C THR A 322 -17.86 -4.98 -5.99
N THR A 323 -18.23 -4.68 -4.74
CA THR A 323 -19.60 -4.43 -4.27
C THR A 323 -19.64 -3.08 -3.56
N ALA A 324 -20.83 -2.56 -3.27
CA ALA A 324 -20.94 -1.49 -2.29
C ALA A 324 -20.58 -2.07 -0.91
N LEU A 325 -19.88 -1.29 -0.08
CA LEU A 325 -19.42 -1.67 1.24
C LEU A 325 -20.01 -0.73 2.29
N CYS A 326 -20.49 -1.28 3.40
CA CYS A 326 -20.98 -0.49 4.53
C CYS A 326 -20.67 -1.19 5.86
N ASP A 327 -19.80 -0.57 6.66
CA ASP A 327 -19.45 -1.02 8.03
C ASP A 327 -19.18 -2.55 8.16
N GLU A 328 -18.43 -3.12 7.21
CA GLU A 328 -18.23 -4.57 7.08
C GLU A 328 -16.74 -4.98 6.94
N GLU A 329 -16.47 -6.29 7.07
CA GLU A 329 -15.13 -6.85 6.86
C GLU A 329 -14.79 -6.87 5.36
N VAL A 330 -13.59 -6.41 5.04
CA VAL A 330 -13.04 -6.43 3.68
C VAL A 330 -12.42 -7.79 3.42
N LEU A 331 -12.84 -8.45 2.34
CA LEU A 331 -12.50 -9.82 1.99
C LEU A 331 -11.94 -9.89 0.57
N LEU A 332 -10.74 -10.46 0.44
CA LEU A 332 -10.02 -10.61 -0.81
C LEU A 332 -9.89 -12.07 -1.20
N ASN A 333 -10.26 -12.42 -2.43
CA ASN A 333 -9.89 -13.73 -2.96
C ASN A 333 -8.37 -13.78 -3.22
N TYR A 334 -7.65 -14.59 -2.44
CA TYR A 334 -6.19 -14.75 -2.55
C TYR A 334 -5.77 -15.56 -3.78
N ARG A 335 -6.66 -16.38 -4.35
CA ARG A 335 -6.38 -17.23 -5.52
C ARG A 335 -5.09 -18.03 -5.36
N LEU A 336 -4.99 -18.84 -4.31
CA LEU A 336 -3.82 -19.65 -4.05
C LEU A 336 -3.66 -20.70 -5.18
N SER A 337 -2.58 -20.55 -5.96
CA SER A 337 -2.29 -21.36 -7.16
C SER A 337 -1.83 -22.79 -6.88
N ASN A 338 -1.45 -23.12 -5.65
CA ASN A 338 -0.94 -24.46 -5.33
C ASN A 338 -2.07 -25.39 -4.86
N SER A 339 -2.72 -26.08 -5.80
CA SER A 339 -3.79 -27.05 -5.51
C SER A 339 -3.36 -28.24 -4.66
N GLU A 340 -2.07 -28.61 -4.67
CA GLU A 340 -1.57 -29.79 -3.94
C GLU A 340 -1.32 -29.53 -2.44
N ARG A 341 -1.27 -28.27 -2.01
CA ARG A 341 -1.00 -27.88 -0.62
C ARG A 341 -1.84 -26.68 -0.18
N ARG A 342 -3.14 -26.72 -0.44
CA ARG A 342 -4.06 -25.71 0.09
C ARG A 342 -4.13 -25.82 1.62
N PRO A 343 -3.91 -24.72 2.35
CA PRO A 343 -4.12 -24.70 3.80
C PRO A 343 -5.58 -25.05 4.15
N SER A 344 -5.83 -25.59 5.34
CA SER A 344 -7.17 -25.99 5.78
C SER A 344 -8.17 -24.83 5.85
N TRP A 345 -7.68 -23.59 5.98
CA TRP A 345 -8.49 -22.38 5.99
C TRP A 345 -8.89 -21.87 4.60
N TYR A 346 -8.21 -22.31 3.54
CA TYR A 346 -8.46 -21.79 2.20
C TYR A 346 -9.65 -22.52 1.56
N THR A 347 -10.65 -21.74 1.15
CA THR A 347 -11.80 -22.27 0.40
C THR A 347 -11.85 -21.56 -0.96
N PRO A 348 -11.65 -22.27 -2.08
CA PRO A 348 -11.77 -21.66 -3.40
C PRO A 348 -13.10 -20.92 -3.56
N VAL A 349 -13.06 -19.68 -4.04
CA VAL A 349 -14.28 -18.88 -4.27
C VAL A 349 -14.96 -19.33 -5.56
N ASP A 350 -14.18 -19.77 -6.55
CA ASP A 350 -14.65 -20.26 -7.84
C ASP A 350 -13.79 -21.45 -8.25
N GLU A 351 -14.26 -22.66 -7.94
CA GLU A 351 -13.51 -23.90 -8.17
C GLU A 351 -13.21 -24.13 -9.66
N GLU A 352 -14.14 -23.80 -10.56
CA GLU A 352 -13.98 -23.98 -12.00
C GLU A 352 -12.91 -23.05 -12.58
N LYS A 353 -12.99 -21.75 -12.29
CA LYS A 353 -11.97 -20.78 -12.77
C LYS A 353 -10.59 -21.04 -12.17
N GLU A 354 -10.51 -21.51 -10.93
CA GLU A 354 -9.22 -21.88 -10.32
C GLU A 354 -8.64 -23.17 -10.90
N MET A 355 -9.48 -24.12 -11.36
CA MET A 355 -9.02 -25.32 -12.08
C MET A 355 -8.48 -24.99 -13.48
N GLU A 356 -9.10 -24.05 -14.20
CA GLU A 356 -8.60 -23.58 -15.51
C GLU A 356 -7.21 -22.94 -15.42
N LEU A 357 -6.97 -22.13 -14.38
CA LEU A 357 -5.66 -21.49 -14.14
C LEU A 357 -4.55 -22.51 -13.86
N ASN A 358 -4.86 -23.59 -13.17
CA ASN A 358 -3.89 -24.64 -12.82
C ASN A 358 -3.58 -25.58 -13.99
N GLN A 359 -4.46 -25.69 -14.99
CA GLN A 359 -4.23 -26.50 -16.19
C GLN A 359 -3.41 -25.76 -17.27
N GLY A 360 -3.25 -24.44 -17.15
CA GLY A 360 -2.51 -23.60 -18.10
C GLY A 360 -1.09 -23.20 -17.67
N SER A 361 -0.58 -23.73 -16.55
CA SER A 361 0.74 -23.39 -15.98
C SER A 361 1.83 -24.40 -16.31
#